data_AF-A0AA38MXS1-F1
#
_entry.id   AF-A0AA38MXS1-F1
#
_cell.length_a   1.000
_cell.length_b   1.000
_cell.length_c   1.000
_cell.angle_alpha   90.00
_cell.angle_beta   90.00
_cell.angle_gamma   90.00
#
_symmetry.space_group_name_H-M   'P 1'
#
loop_
_entity.id
_entity.type
_entity.pdbx_description
1 polymer ?
#
loop_
_entity_poly.entity_id
_entity_poly.type
_entity_poly.pdbx_seq_one_letter_code
_entity_poly.pdbx_strand_id
1 'polypeptide(L)'
;WKLLIAHSSYLIWTMCCERVIKNDERPFHESEVCNRWVKAMNGRLELDCNMTNPRYEKKALNKRLVLQTWKGVLLNERALPKDW
;
A
#
# COMPACT_ATOMS: atom_id res chain seq x y z
N TRP A 1 -0.26 0.22 -11.22
CA TRP A 1 1.02 -0.49 -10.96
C TRP A 1 2.22 0.44 -10.72
N LYS A 2 2.49 1.49 -11.54
CA LYS A 2 3.65 2.40 -11.31
C LYS A 2 3.73 3.01 -9.90
N LEU A 3 2.58 3.41 -9.34
CA LEU A 3 2.50 3.95 -7.98
C LEU A 3 2.87 2.93 -6.90
N LEU A 4 2.44 1.66 -7.06
CA LEU A 4 2.72 0.59 -6.10
C LEU A 4 4.22 0.24 -6.07
N ILE A 5 4.88 0.29 -7.24
CA ILE A 5 6.33 0.08 -7.34
C ILE A 5 7.07 1.19 -6.57
N ALA A 6 6.73 2.46 -6.83
CA ALA A 6 7.35 3.58 -6.14
C ALA A 6 7.15 3.52 -4.61
N HIS A 7 5.94 3.17 -4.17
CA HIS A 7 5.63 2.96 -2.75
C HIS A 7 6.45 1.81 -2.14
N SER A 8 6.60 0.70 -2.86
CA SER A 8 7.40 -0.44 -2.40
C SER A 8 8.89 -0.09 -2.30
N SER A 9 9.44 0.60 -3.31
CA SER A 9 10.82 1.09 -3.28
C SER A 9 11.08 2.06 -2.14
N TYR A 10 10.13 2.98 -1.88
CA TYR A 10 10.22 3.90 -0.76
C TYR A 10 10.22 3.15 0.59
N LEU A 11 9.32 2.17 0.76
CA LEU A 11 9.28 1.36 1.96
C LEU A 11 10.59 0.59 2.18
N ILE A 12 11.13 -0.05 1.13
CA ILE A 12 12.42 -0.75 1.20
C ILE A 12 13.52 0.22 1.63
N TRP A 13 13.56 1.41 1.03
CA TRP A 13 14.53 2.45 1.39
C TRP A 13 14.41 2.86 2.85
N THR A 14 13.19 3.14 3.34
CA THR A 14 12.95 3.48 4.74
C THR A 14 13.39 2.37 5.69
N MET A 15 13.11 1.10 5.37
CA MET A 15 13.53 -0.04 6.19
C MET A 15 15.05 -0.19 6.21
N CYS A 16 15.73 -0.01 5.07
CA CYS A 16 17.19 0.00 5.00
C CYS A 16 17.79 1.11 5.87
N CYS A 17 17.23 2.33 5.82
CA CYS A 17 17.68 3.43 6.67
C CYS A 17 17.44 3.14 8.16
N GLU A 18 16.29 2.57 8.53
CA GLU A 18 16.00 2.17 9.91
C GLU A 18 17.01 1.13 10.42
N ARG A 19 17.35 0.14 9.58
CA ARG A 19 18.35 -0.87 9.90
C ARG A 19 19.72 -0.25 10.19
N VAL A 20 20.18 0.64 9.31
CA VAL A 20 21.52 1.25 9.38
C VAL A 20 21.63 2.27 10.53
N ILE A 21 20.59 3.08 10.76
CA ILE A 21 20.65 4.22 11.69
C ILE A 21 20.24 3.83 13.11
N LYS A 22 19.27 2.93 13.27
CA LYS A 22 18.62 2.67 14.57
C LYS A 22 18.84 1.26 15.11
N ASN A 23 19.07 0.28 14.24
CA ASN A 23 19.03 -1.13 14.63
C ASN A 23 20.40 -1.82 14.61
N ASP A 24 21.50 -1.05 14.63
CA ASP A 24 22.87 -1.57 14.67
C ASP A 24 23.11 -2.63 13.57
N GLU A 25 22.59 -2.36 12.38
CA GLU A 25 22.68 -3.22 11.19
C GLU A 25 22.02 -4.60 11.29
N ARG A 26 21.25 -4.87 12.36
CA ARG A 26 20.60 -6.17 12.57
C ARG A 26 19.58 -6.48 11.47
N PRO A 27 19.59 -7.71 10.93
CA PRO A 27 18.64 -8.11 9.90
C PRO A 27 17.21 -8.15 10.45
N PHE A 28 16.24 -7.75 9.63
CA PHE A 28 14.82 -7.93 9.94
C PHE A 28 14.42 -9.38 9.72
N HIS A 29 13.45 -9.85 10.50
CA HIS A 29 12.82 -11.14 10.27
C HIS A 29 11.89 -11.06 9.06
N GLU A 30 11.79 -12.12 8.25
CA GLU A 30 10.95 -12.13 7.04
C GLU A 30 9.48 -11.81 7.34
N SER A 31 8.96 -12.33 8.45
CA SER A 31 7.59 -12.03 8.90
C SER A 31 7.39 -10.56 9.25
N GLU A 32 8.42 -9.91 9.80
CA GLU A 32 8.37 -8.48 10.12
C GLU A 32 8.33 -7.63 8.85
N VAL A 33 9.15 -7.97 7.86
CA VAL A 33 9.15 -7.32 6.54
C VAL A 33 7.79 -7.49 5.86
N CYS A 34 7.26 -8.71 5.86
CA CYS A 34 5.97 -9.00 5.25
C CYS A 34 4.84 -8.22 5.94
N ASN A 35 4.79 -8.24 7.28
CA ASN A 35 3.78 -7.51 8.05
C ASN A 35 3.85 -5.99 7.84
N ARG A 36 5.06 -5.40 7.80
CA ARG A 36 5.26 -3.98 7.50
C ARG A 36 4.80 -3.64 6.09
N TRP A 37 5.12 -4.48 5.10
CA TRP A 37 4.69 -4.28 3.73
C TRP A 37 3.17 -4.35 3.59
N VAL A 38 2.53 -5.36 4.18
CA VAL A 38 1.06 -5.48 4.22
C VAL A 38 0.43 -4.26 4.87
N LYS A 39 0.96 -3.79 6.01
CA LYS A 39 0.47 -2.60 6.70
C LYS A 39 0.58 -1.34 5.83
N ALA A 40 1.71 -1.16 5.13
CA ALA A 40 1.92 -0.02 4.25
C ALA A 40 0.96 -0.05 3.03
N MET A 41 0.77 -1.22 2.42
CA MET A 41 -0.17 -1.39 1.31
C MET A 41 -1.62 -1.17 1.75
N ASN A 42 -2.02 -1.71 2.90
CA ASN A 42 -3.37 -1.50 3.45
C ASN A 42 -3.63 -0.02 3.75
N GLY A 43 -2.66 0.71 4.33
CA GLY A 43 -2.79 2.15 4.56
C GLY A 43 -2.92 2.94 3.26
N ARG A 44 -2.21 2.54 2.20
CA ARG A 44 -2.36 3.16 0.88
C ARG A 44 -3.71 2.86 0.25
N LEU A 45 -4.18 1.63 0.39
CA LEU A 45 -5.49 1.21 -0.10
C LEU A 45 -6.61 2.02 0.57
N GLU A 46 -6.56 2.14 1.89
CA GLU A 46 -7.53 2.94 2.65
C GLU A 46 -7.50 4.41 2.22
N LEU A 47 -6.31 4.98 2.00
CA LEU A 47 -6.17 6.34 1.49
C LEU A 47 -6.80 6.50 0.09
N ASP A 48 -6.49 5.60 -0.83
CA ASP A 48 -7.03 5.64 -2.19
C ASP A 48 -8.56 5.50 -2.17
N CYS A 49 -9.12 4.60 -1.34
CA CYS A 49 -10.56 4.47 -1.14
C CYS A 49 -11.17 5.74 -0.54
N ASN A 50 -10.57 6.31 0.51
CA ASN A 50 -11.03 7.56 1.12
C ASN A 50 -11.02 8.72 0.12
N MET A 51 -10.01 8.80 -0.74
CA MET A 51 -9.93 9.82 -1.79
C MET A 51 -11.01 9.67 -2.86
N THR A 52 -11.75 8.54 -2.95
CA THR A 52 -12.92 8.44 -3.83
C THR A 52 -14.16 9.14 -3.28
N ASN A 53 -14.12 9.60 -2.03
CA ASN A 53 -15.27 10.22 -1.39
C ASN A 53 -15.70 11.50 -2.13
N PRO A 54 -16.99 11.68 -2.45
CA PRO A 54 -17.50 12.87 -3.14
C PRO A 54 -17.24 14.18 -2.39
N ARG A 55 -16.92 14.13 -1.08
CA ARG A 55 -16.48 15.28 -0.29
C ARG A 55 -15.25 15.99 -0.89
N TYR A 56 -14.44 15.31 -1.67
CA TYR A 56 -13.28 15.89 -2.34
C TYR A 56 -13.60 16.53 -3.72
N GLU A 57 -14.87 16.53 -4.14
CA GLU A 57 -15.38 17.15 -5.36
C GLU A 57 -14.49 16.85 -6.59
N LYS A 58 -13.87 17.87 -7.20
CA LYS A 58 -13.00 17.74 -8.38
C LYS A 58 -11.67 17.03 -8.10
N LYS A 59 -11.28 16.88 -6.83
CA LYS A 59 -10.09 16.16 -6.40
C LYS A 59 -10.38 14.71 -6.03
N ALA A 60 -11.64 14.29 -6.04
CA ALA A 60 -12.01 12.91 -5.75
C ALA A 60 -11.43 11.97 -6.81
N LEU A 61 -10.81 10.88 -6.38
CA LEU A 61 -10.35 9.83 -7.26
C LEU A 61 -11.53 9.06 -7.84
N ASN A 62 -11.40 8.68 -9.11
CA ASN A 62 -12.40 7.82 -9.73
C ASN A 62 -12.31 6.41 -9.13
N LYS A 63 -13.41 5.92 -8.55
CA LYS A 63 -13.50 4.55 -8.01
C LYS A 63 -12.99 3.48 -8.98
N ARG A 64 -13.31 3.60 -10.28
CA ARG A 64 -12.86 2.64 -11.30
C ARG A 64 -11.34 2.62 -11.44
N LEU A 65 -10.68 3.77 -11.28
CA LEU A 65 -9.22 3.87 -11.33
C LEU A 65 -8.60 3.17 -10.12
N VAL A 66 -9.18 3.34 -8.93
CA VAL A 66 -8.75 2.64 -7.72
C VAL A 66 -8.91 1.13 -7.89
N LEU A 67 -10.09 0.66 -8.29
CA LEU A 67 -10.33 -0.78 -8.55
C LEU A 67 -9.35 -1.36 -9.56
N GLN A 68 -9.07 -0.67 -10.68
CA GLN A 68 -8.09 -1.13 -11.67
C GLN A 68 -6.66 -1.15 -11.15
N THR A 69 -6.31 -0.25 -10.23
CA THR A 69 -4.95 -0.16 -9.67
C THR A 69 -4.67 -1.30 -8.69
N TRP A 70 -5.69 -1.71 -7.93
CA TRP A 70 -5.60 -2.72 -6.88
C TRP A 70 -6.01 -4.13 -7.32
N LYS A 71 -6.65 -4.25 -8.50
CA LYS A 71 -6.97 -5.54 -9.12
C LYS A 71 -5.73 -6.43 -9.25
N GLY A 72 -5.83 -7.67 -8.79
CA GLY A 72 -4.75 -8.66 -8.80
C GLY A 72 -3.69 -8.49 -7.72
N VAL A 73 -3.80 -7.48 -6.84
CA VAL A 73 -2.86 -7.24 -5.73
C VAL A 73 -3.46 -7.64 -4.39
N LEU A 74 -4.79 -7.65 -4.28
CA LEU A 74 -5.50 -7.93 -3.03
C LEU A 74 -5.49 -9.42 -2.68
N LEU A 75 -5.23 -9.70 -1.40
CA LEU A 75 -5.39 -11.04 -0.85
C LEU A 75 -6.88 -11.40 -0.86
N ASN A 76 -7.21 -12.60 -1.34
CA ASN A 76 -8.59 -13.09 -1.43
C ASN A 76 -9.54 -12.20 -2.24
N GLU A 77 -9.05 -11.56 -3.32
CA GLU A 77 -9.86 -10.68 -4.18
C GLU A 77 -11.20 -11.29 -4.63
N ARG A 78 -11.24 -12.61 -4.85
CA ARG A 78 -12.46 -13.33 -5.26
C ARG A 78 -13.57 -13.34 -4.20
N ALA A 79 -13.23 -13.12 -2.93
CA ALA A 79 -14.17 -13.03 -1.82
C ALA A 79 -14.66 -11.60 -1.59
N LEU A 80 -14.08 -10.59 -2.28
CA LEU A 80 -14.47 -9.20 -2.13
C LEU A 80 -15.66 -8.84 -3.05
N PRO A 81 -16.60 -7.99 -2.59
CA PRO A 81 -17.64 -7.41 -3.44
C PRO A 81 -17.06 -6.68 -4.65
N LYS A 82 -17.78 -6.59 -5.78
CA LYS A 82 -17.27 -5.87 -6.97
C LYS A 82 -16.94 -4.38 -6.75
N ASP A 83 -17.54 -3.73 -5.75
CA ASP A 83 -17.34 -2.33 -5.38
C ASP A 83 -16.87 -2.22 -3.91
N TRP A 84 -15.97 -3.13 -3.52
CA TRP A 84 -15.38 -3.17 -2.17
C TRP A 84 -14.70 -1.85 -1.78
#